data_AF-V5REZ4-F1
#
_entry.id   AF-V5REZ4-F1
#
_cell.length_a   1.000
_cell.length_b   1.000
_cell.length_c   1.000
_cell.angle_alpha   90.00
_cell.angle_beta   90.00
_cell.angle_gamma   90.00
#
_symmetry.space_group_name_H-M   'P 1'
#
loop_
_entity.id
_entity.type
_entity.pdbx_description
1 polymer ?
#
loop_
_entity_poly.entity_id
_entity_poly.type
_entity_poly.pdbx_seq_one_letter_code
_entity_poly.pdbx_strand_id
1 'polypeptide(L)'
;MFQNGKLFLPPPNDGSDWKELFKRLAAAGAGRPVGEDGFPAGPWTPELLAEAISQIDSNRAGVDLRTVQLWFQENDRGISSANIRWLARVFGCDDPEATAAWQVELSAAQARLQAKRREAKKTDHRTLERPDVSTDPTVDNEQSSLVELTPDADAEPEGDRKKQRFSLARKSEALFSGGSPLNLPAAVFAGASALGFLSYIVGIHSAVYLRADNVAKEVGFLWAPNWTFLFMVLLPLFFALVTELLSFWTKEGRVRLWAWNDTTTSEDDWARNVEASSSSYWAVFLICVLFAGVFQWIGVCLIPLLEGGADYATSWGTLAIVRPEVISVPVSIAFTALAYFYMCLCFYLFLLGSFCYTP
;
A
#
# COMPACT_ATOMS: atom_id res chain seq x y z
N MET A 1 -29.14 23.27 20.74
CA MET A 1 -28.86 23.86 22.07
C MET A 1 -27.63 24.73 21.91
N PHE A 2 -27.35 25.72 22.77
CA PHE A 2 -26.12 26.51 22.66
C PHE A 2 -25.14 26.13 23.77
N GLN A 3 -23.87 25.89 23.42
CA GLN A 3 -22.77 25.65 24.34
C GLN A 3 -21.59 26.50 23.88
N ASN A 4 -20.91 27.20 24.81
CA ASN A 4 -19.75 28.07 24.52
C ASN A 4 -19.99 29.06 23.35
N GLY A 5 -21.21 29.64 23.25
CA GLY A 5 -21.58 30.57 22.18
C GLY A 5 -21.73 29.94 20.78
N LYS A 6 -21.70 28.61 20.69
CA LYS A 6 -21.78 27.82 19.45
C LYS A 6 -23.02 26.93 19.42
N LEU A 7 -23.50 26.61 18.22
CA LEU A 7 -24.65 25.71 18.04
C LEU A 7 -24.27 24.25 18.35
N PHE A 8 -24.66 23.75 19.51
CA PHE A 8 -24.46 22.36 19.89
C PHE A 8 -25.64 21.48 19.48
N LEU A 9 -25.31 20.34 18.87
CA LEU A 9 -26.18 19.19 18.67
C LEU A 9 -25.56 17.97 19.38
N PRO A 10 -26.35 17.16 20.11
CA PRO A 10 -25.85 15.93 20.71
C PRO A 10 -25.58 14.86 19.62
N PRO A 11 -24.64 13.93 19.87
CA PRO A 11 -24.48 12.75 19.01
C PRO A 11 -25.79 11.96 18.91
N PRO A 12 -26.30 11.64 17.71
CA PRO A 12 -27.61 11.03 17.55
C PRO A 12 -27.64 9.54 17.88
N ASN A 13 -26.49 8.86 17.87
CA ASN A 13 -26.33 7.41 18.08
C ASN A 13 -27.29 6.55 17.22
N ASP A 14 -27.66 7.04 16.04
CA ASP A 14 -28.68 6.48 15.14
C ASP A 14 -28.15 5.39 14.20
N GLY A 15 -26.87 5.03 14.34
CA GLY A 15 -26.23 4.02 13.50
C GLY A 15 -25.79 4.51 12.13
N SER A 16 -26.00 5.79 11.79
CA SER A 16 -25.57 6.38 10.52
C SER A 16 -24.09 6.18 10.21
N ASP A 17 -23.76 6.16 8.92
CA ASP A 17 -22.36 6.18 8.50
C ASP A 17 -21.75 7.59 8.60
N TRP A 18 -20.42 7.68 8.52
CA TRP A 18 -19.75 8.96 8.68
C TRP A 18 -20.18 10.02 7.66
N LYS A 19 -20.55 9.65 6.42
CA LYS A 19 -20.97 10.61 5.39
C LYS A 19 -22.35 11.17 5.69
N GLU A 20 -23.29 10.32 6.06
CA GLU A 20 -24.65 10.70 6.46
C GLU A 20 -24.61 11.63 7.69
N LEU A 21 -23.86 11.23 8.72
CA LEU A 21 -23.66 12.00 9.95
C LEU A 21 -22.98 13.35 9.69
N PHE A 22 -21.90 13.37 8.90
CA PHE A 22 -21.18 14.59 8.54
C PHE A 22 -22.07 15.56 7.73
N LYS A 23 -22.79 15.08 6.72
CA LYS A 23 -23.70 15.92 5.91
C LYS A 23 -24.77 16.58 6.79
N ARG A 24 -25.37 15.84 7.74
CA ARG A 24 -26.38 16.36 8.67
C ARG A 24 -25.82 17.46 9.57
N LEU A 25 -24.63 17.26 10.13
CA LEU A 25 -23.96 18.25 11.00
C LEU A 25 -23.49 19.48 10.23
N ALA A 26 -22.96 19.29 9.01
CA ALA A 26 -22.56 20.35 8.11
C ALA A 26 -23.76 21.23 7.71
N ALA A 27 -24.86 20.60 7.27
CA ALA A 27 -26.09 21.30 6.90
C ALA A 27 -26.74 22.05 8.08
N ALA A 28 -26.67 21.49 9.29
CA ALA A 28 -27.21 22.13 10.49
C ALA A 28 -26.29 23.22 11.08
N GLY A 29 -25.04 23.35 10.63
CA GLY A 29 -24.08 24.33 11.16
C GLY A 29 -23.58 24.03 12.58
N ALA A 30 -23.56 22.75 12.99
CA ALA A 30 -23.12 22.35 14.34
C ALA A 30 -21.70 22.84 14.64
N GLY A 31 -21.45 23.42 15.82
CA GLY A 31 -20.15 23.99 16.20
C GLY A 31 -19.86 25.39 15.65
N ARG A 32 -20.74 25.99 14.83
CA ARG A 32 -20.58 27.40 14.39
C ARG A 32 -20.99 28.37 15.50
N PRO A 33 -20.32 29.53 15.62
CA PRO A 33 -20.75 30.60 16.52
C PRO A 33 -22.12 31.14 16.08
N VAL A 34 -22.87 31.67 17.04
CA VAL A 34 -24.11 32.44 16.78
C VAL A 34 -23.73 33.85 16.32
N GLY A 35 -24.49 34.42 15.38
CA GLY A 35 -24.34 35.83 14.99
C GLY A 35 -24.77 36.79 16.10
N GLU A 36 -24.38 38.06 16.00
CA GLU A 36 -24.81 39.13 16.93
C GLU A 36 -26.33 39.38 16.90
N ASP A 37 -26.99 38.89 15.84
CA ASP A 37 -28.45 38.88 15.64
C ASP A 37 -29.17 37.72 16.36
N GLY A 38 -28.44 36.80 17.00
CA GLY A 38 -28.98 35.63 17.68
C GLY A 38 -29.33 34.46 16.75
N PHE A 39 -29.06 34.56 15.44
CA PHE A 39 -29.32 33.49 14.48
C PHE A 39 -28.07 32.60 14.28
N PRO A 40 -28.25 31.29 14.02
CA PRO A 40 -27.13 30.41 13.69
C PRO A 40 -26.55 30.81 12.33
N ALA A 41 -25.23 30.92 12.24
CA ALA A 41 -24.53 31.54 11.10
C ALA A 41 -24.63 30.81 9.73
N GLY A 42 -25.52 29.82 9.60
CA GLY A 42 -25.77 29.00 8.40
C GLY A 42 -25.04 27.65 8.39
N PRO A 43 -25.17 26.86 7.31
CA PRO A 43 -24.45 25.59 7.16
C PRO A 43 -22.93 25.79 7.08
N TRP A 44 -22.15 24.74 7.29
CA TRP A 44 -20.71 24.76 6.99
C TRP A 44 -20.46 24.69 5.49
N THR A 45 -19.56 25.52 4.97
CA THR A 45 -18.90 25.31 3.67
C THR A 45 -17.52 24.66 3.88
N PRO A 46 -16.90 24.06 2.85
CA PRO A 46 -15.55 23.49 2.96
C PRO A 46 -14.50 24.51 3.43
N GLU A 47 -14.62 25.76 2.97
CA GLU A 47 -13.70 26.86 3.24
C GLU A 47 -13.80 27.29 4.71
N LEU A 48 -15.03 27.52 5.19
CA LEU A 48 -15.29 27.89 6.59
C LEU A 48 -14.83 26.78 7.55
N LEU A 49 -15.05 25.52 7.19
CA LEU A 49 -14.67 24.38 8.04
C LEU A 49 -13.16 24.14 8.04
N ALA A 50 -12.47 24.32 6.91
CA ALA A 50 -11.01 24.25 6.83
C ALA A 50 -10.35 25.35 7.68
N GLU A 51 -10.89 26.57 7.62
CA GLU A 51 -10.45 27.70 8.45
C GLU A 51 -10.67 27.41 9.94
N ALA A 52 -11.88 27.00 10.32
CA ALA A 52 -12.22 26.71 11.72
C ALA A 52 -11.37 25.59 12.33
N ILE A 53 -10.95 24.59 11.55
CA ILE A 53 -10.03 23.52 11.99
C ILE A 53 -8.57 24.02 12.06
N SER A 54 -8.19 24.99 11.24
CA SER A 54 -6.85 25.57 11.21
C SER A 54 -6.64 26.62 12.31
N GLN A 55 -7.71 27.25 12.79
CA GLN A 55 -7.71 28.17 13.95
C GLN A 55 -7.64 27.46 15.31
N ILE A 56 -7.62 26.12 15.36
CA ILE A 56 -7.45 25.38 16.62
C ILE A 56 -5.97 25.44 17.02
N ASP A 57 -5.62 26.11 18.12
CA ASP A 57 -4.22 26.31 18.59
C ASP A 57 -3.37 25.02 18.68
N SER A 58 -4.02 23.88 18.88
CA SER A 58 -3.37 22.56 18.94
C SER A 58 -2.99 21.99 17.57
N ASN A 59 -3.42 22.60 16.46
CA ASN A 59 -3.27 22.13 15.09
C ASN A 59 -2.25 22.96 14.29
N ARG A 60 -0.97 22.87 14.66
CA ARG A 60 0.14 23.61 14.01
C ARG A 60 0.34 23.34 12.51
N ALA A 61 -0.33 22.33 11.94
CA ALA A 61 -0.25 21.97 10.53
C ALA A 61 -1.43 22.49 9.69
N GLY A 62 -2.50 23.00 10.34
CA GLY A 62 -3.77 23.29 9.68
C GLY A 62 -4.46 22.03 9.12
N VAL A 63 -5.51 22.22 8.32
CA VAL A 63 -6.03 21.18 7.42
C VAL A 63 -6.18 21.76 6.03
N ASP A 64 -5.61 21.07 5.03
CA ASP A 64 -5.71 21.45 3.63
C ASP A 64 -7.16 21.50 3.13
N LEU A 65 -7.52 22.60 2.46
CA LEU A 65 -8.85 22.84 1.91
C LEU A 65 -9.31 21.72 0.97
N ARG A 66 -8.42 21.16 0.15
CA ARG A 66 -8.77 20.08 -0.78
C ARG A 66 -9.16 18.80 -0.02
N THR A 67 -8.55 18.56 1.14
CA THR A 67 -8.92 17.48 2.04
C THR A 67 -10.33 17.67 2.61
N VAL A 68 -10.72 18.89 3.01
CA VAL A 68 -12.08 19.18 3.49
C VAL A 68 -13.11 19.10 2.36
N GLN A 69 -12.80 19.59 1.16
CA GLN A 69 -13.68 19.48 -0.01
C GLN A 69 -14.03 18.01 -0.35
N LEU A 70 -13.08 17.08 -0.19
CA LEU A 70 -13.34 15.63 -0.35
C LEU A 70 -14.35 15.07 0.69
N TRP A 71 -14.55 15.74 1.83
CA TRP A 71 -15.51 15.32 2.85
C TRP A 71 -16.95 15.68 2.46
N PHE A 72 -17.14 16.85 1.83
CA PHE A 72 -18.44 17.29 1.33
C PHE A 72 -18.89 16.54 0.07
N GLN A 73 -17.96 16.04 -0.74
CA GLN A 73 -18.28 15.23 -1.93
C GLN A 73 -18.93 13.89 -1.58
N GLU A 74 -19.81 13.42 -2.46
CA GLU A 74 -20.40 12.08 -2.39
C GLU A 74 -19.37 11.03 -2.83
N ASN A 75 -18.79 10.32 -1.87
CA ASN A 75 -17.78 9.29 -2.10
C ASN A 75 -17.68 8.37 -0.88
N ASP A 76 -17.04 7.21 -1.03
CA ASP A 76 -16.82 6.30 0.10
C ASP A 76 -15.51 6.61 0.88
N ARG A 77 -14.93 7.80 0.69
CA ARG A 77 -13.68 8.17 1.38
C ARG A 77 -14.02 8.66 2.79
N GLY A 78 -13.72 7.83 3.78
CA GLY A 78 -13.72 8.22 5.19
C GLY A 78 -12.50 9.07 5.57
N ILE A 79 -12.42 9.45 6.85
CA ILE A 79 -11.43 10.39 7.38
C ILE A 79 -10.37 9.77 8.31
N SER A 80 -9.26 10.48 8.51
CA SER A 80 -8.18 10.07 9.42
C SER A 80 -8.55 10.31 10.89
N SER A 81 -7.94 9.58 11.81
CA SER A 81 -8.15 9.73 13.26
C SER A 81 -7.77 11.12 13.80
N ALA A 82 -6.76 11.77 13.21
CA ALA A 82 -6.41 13.16 13.52
C ALA A 82 -7.55 14.12 13.14
N ASN A 83 -8.13 13.96 11.93
CA ASN A 83 -9.21 14.81 11.46
C ASN A 83 -10.53 14.55 12.20
N ILE A 84 -10.77 13.31 12.66
CA ILE A 84 -11.86 12.98 13.59
C ILE A 84 -11.74 13.79 14.88
N ARG A 85 -10.54 13.88 15.47
CA ARG A 85 -10.30 14.65 16.70
C ARG A 85 -10.60 16.13 16.52
N TRP A 86 -10.19 16.72 15.40
CA TRP A 86 -10.47 18.13 15.11
C TRP A 86 -11.96 18.39 14.87
N LEU A 87 -12.64 17.56 14.07
CA LEU A 87 -14.09 17.65 13.88
C LEU A 87 -14.87 17.45 15.18
N ALA A 88 -14.45 16.50 16.02
CA ALA A 88 -15.06 16.29 17.33
C ALA A 88 -14.97 17.52 18.23
N ARG A 89 -13.84 18.24 18.18
CA ARG A 89 -13.65 19.49 18.93
C ARG A 89 -14.52 20.64 18.40
N VAL A 90 -14.66 20.75 17.08
CA VAL A 90 -15.56 21.74 16.44
C VAL A 90 -17.02 21.44 16.81
N PHE A 91 -17.50 20.22 16.60
CA PHE A 91 -18.89 19.84 16.89
C PHE A 91 -19.22 19.74 18.40
N GLY A 92 -18.21 19.45 19.23
CA GLY A 92 -18.26 19.53 20.69
C GLY A 92 -18.13 20.94 21.25
N CYS A 93 -18.13 21.99 20.41
CA CYS A 93 -18.10 23.40 20.84
C CYS A 93 -16.95 23.75 21.81
N ASP A 94 -15.77 23.12 21.64
CA ASP A 94 -14.61 23.19 22.54
C ASP A 94 -14.83 22.69 23.98
N ASP A 95 -16.01 22.15 24.32
CA ASP A 95 -16.25 21.51 25.61
C ASP A 95 -15.59 20.11 25.68
N PRO A 96 -14.84 19.75 26.73
CA PRO A 96 -14.15 18.46 26.82
C PRO A 96 -15.06 17.23 26.79
N GLU A 97 -16.22 17.27 27.45
CA GLU A 97 -17.14 16.13 27.55
C GLU A 97 -17.89 15.93 26.23
N ALA A 98 -18.43 17.01 25.66
CA ALA A 98 -19.06 17.00 24.35
C ALA A 98 -18.07 16.60 23.23
N THR A 99 -16.81 17.05 23.31
CA THR A 99 -15.74 16.64 22.37
C THR A 99 -15.45 15.15 22.49
N ALA A 100 -15.37 14.60 23.71
CA ALA A 100 -15.13 13.17 23.91
C ALA A 100 -16.29 12.33 23.34
N ALA A 101 -17.54 12.72 23.61
CA ALA A 101 -18.73 12.06 23.06
C ALA A 101 -18.76 12.11 21.52
N TRP A 102 -18.47 13.26 20.92
CA TRP A 102 -18.36 13.40 19.47
C TRP A 102 -17.20 12.60 18.87
N GLN A 103 -16.06 12.49 19.55
CA GLN A 103 -14.93 11.69 19.08
C GLN A 103 -15.29 10.19 19.05
N VAL A 104 -16.01 9.69 20.05
CA VAL A 104 -16.49 8.30 20.08
C VAL A 104 -17.43 8.04 18.91
N GLU A 105 -18.50 8.83 18.75
CA GLU A 105 -19.50 8.55 17.70
C GLU A 105 -18.96 8.78 16.27
N LEU A 106 -18.12 9.78 16.03
CA LEU A 106 -17.44 9.94 14.73
C LEU A 106 -16.50 8.76 14.42
N SER A 107 -15.83 8.19 15.42
CA SER A 107 -15.00 7.00 15.24
C SER A 107 -15.83 5.75 14.95
N ALA A 108 -16.99 5.61 15.59
CA ALA A 108 -17.94 4.52 15.33
C ALA A 108 -18.55 4.64 13.93
N ALA A 109 -19.04 5.82 13.53
CA ALA A 109 -19.58 6.09 12.20
C ALA A 109 -18.55 5.86 11.08
N GLN A 110 -17.28 6.18 11.33
CA GLN A 110 -16.16 5.86 10.43
C GLN A 110 -15.92 4.34 10.33
N ALA A 111 -16.03 3.60 11.44
CA ALA A 111 -15.93 2.13 11.43
C ALA A 111 -17.11 1.49 10.67
N ARG A 112 -18.33 2.00 10.84
CA ARG A 112 -19.52 1.58 10.07
C ARG A 112 -19.32 1.79 8.56
N LEU A 113 -18.82 2.96 8.14
CA LEU A 113 -18.49 3.23 6.74
C LEU A 113 -17.43 2.25 6.19
N GLN A 114 -16.40 1.93 6.98
CA GLN A 114 -15.40 0.93 6.58
C GLN A 114 -15.95 -0.49 6.49
N ALA A 115 -16.90 -0.87 7.35
CA ALA A 115 -17.61 -2.15 7.25
C ALA A 115 -18.48 -2.22 5.99
N LYS A 116 -19.33 -1.21 5.76
CA LYS A 116 -20.17 -1.04 4.55
C LYS A 116 -19.37 -1.18 3.25
N ARG A 117 -18.16 -0.60 3.20
CA ARG A 117 -17.23 -0.75 2.05
C ARG A 117 -16.64 -2.15 1.88
N ARG A 118 -16.34 -2.85 2.98
CA ARG A 118 -15.85 -4.24 2.93
C ARG A 118 -16.95 -5.19 2.46
N GLU A 119 -18.18 -4.94 2.90
CA GLU A 119 -19.37 -5.69 2.49
C GLU A 119 -19.71 -5.43 1.02
N ALA A 120 -19.75 -4.17 0.57
CA ALA A 120 -19.96 -3.82 -0.84
C ALA A 120 -18.94 -4.54 -1.76
N LYS A 121 -17.64 -4.51 -1.40
CA LYS A 121 -16.60 -5.22 -2.16
C LYS A 121 -16.76 -6.75 -2.14
N LYS A 122 -17.31 -7.32 -1.05
CA LYS A 122 -17.61 -8.76 -0.95
C LYS A 122 -18.87 -9.13 -1.75
N THR A 123 -19.83 -8.22 -1.85
CA THR A 123 -21.03 -8.37 -2.68
C THR A 123 -20.67 -8.30 -4.16
N ASP A 124 -19.92 -7.29 -4.62
CA ASP A 124 -19.44 -7.22 -6.01
C ASP A 124 -18.72 -8.50 -6.46
N HIS A 125 -17.86 -9.06 -5.59
CA HIS A 125 -17.18 -10.32 -5.86
C HIS A 125 -18.14 -11.51 -5.98
N ARG A 126 -19.27 -11.49 -5.26
CA ARG A 126 -20.33 -12.51 -5.36
C ARG A 126 -21.27 -12.27 -6.55
N THR A 127 -21.50 -11.03 -6.97
CA THR A 127 -22.34 -10.72 -8.14
C THR A 127 -21.71 -11.20 -9.44
N LEU A 128 -20.37 -11.29 -9.49
CA LEU A 128 -19.60 -11.88 -10.59
C LEU A 128 -19.54 -13.42 -10.56
N GLU A 129 -20.02 -14.05 -9.48
CA GLU A 129 -19.87 -15.49 -9.19
C GLU A 129 -21.20 -16.28 -9.19
N ARG A 130 -22.26 -15.76 -9.83
CA ARG A 130 -23.58 -16.41 -9.86
C ARG A 130 -23.97 -16.96 -11.24
N PRO A 131 -23.82 -18.27 -11.48
CA PRO A 131 -24.67 -19.00 -12.42
C PRO A 131 -26.10 -19.11 -11.86
N ASP A 132 -27.10 -19.07 -12.75
CA ASP A 132 -28.49 -19.38 -12.41
C ASP A 132 -28.64 -20.85 -12.01
N VAL A 133 -29.05 -21.12 -10.76
CA VAL A 133 -29.98 -22.21 -10.43
C VAL A 133 -30.89 -21.74 -9.28
N SER A 134 -32.19 -21.73 -9.54
CA SER A 134 -33.28 -21.53 -8.59
C SER A 134 -33.70 -22.86 -7.94
N THR A 135 -34.03 -22.88 -6.64
CA THR A 135 -35.12 -23.67 -6.03
C THR A 135 -35.41 -23.12 -4.62
N ASP A 136 -36.68 -23.16 -4.22
CA ASP A 136 -37.29 -22.71 -2.96
C ASP A 136 -38.38 -23.76 -2.59
N PRO A 137 -39.10 -23.72 -1.45
CA PRO A 137 -38.70 -23.76 -0.03
C PRO A 137 -39.23 -25.01 0.73
N THR A 138 -38.71 -25.31 1.94
CA THR A 138 -39.52 -25.93 3.03
C THR A 138 -39.00 -25.72 4.46
N VAL A 139 -39.91 -25.73 5.44
CA VAL A 139 -39.75 -25.69 6.92
C VAL A 139 -39.92 -27.10 7.54
N ASP A 140 -39.74 -27.41 8.84
CA ASP A 140 -39.67 -26.64 10.12
C ASP A 140 -38.56 -27.23 11.04
N ASN A 141 -37.86 -26.43 11.88
CA ASN A 141 -38.07 -26.11 13.31
C ASN A 141 -37.82 -27.23 14.37
N GLU A 142 -37.25 -26.78 15.50
CA GLU A 142 -37.28 -27.33 16.87
C GLU A 142 -36.39 -28.49 17.38
N GLN A 143 -35.95 -28.27 18.63
CA GLN A 143 -34.97 -28.97 19.46
C GLN A 143 -35.53 -30.23 20.14
N SER A 144 -34.67 -31.21 20.50
CA SER A 144 -34.46 -31.65 21.90
C SER A 144 -33.50 -32.85 22.09
N SER A 145 -32.88 -32.91 23.28
CA SER A 145 -32.36 -34.09 24.05
C SER A 145 -31.41 -35.10 23.36
N LEU A 146 -30.17 -35.36 23.82
CA LEU A 146 -29.63 -35.80 25.14
C LEU A 146 -29.52 -37.33 25.28
N VAL A 147 -28.46 -37.79 25.97
CA VAL A 147 -27.92 -39.16 26.23
C VAL A 147 -26.57 -39.37 25.51
N GLU A 148 -25.46 -39.88 26.08
CA GLU A 148 -24.78 -39.80 27.39
C GLU A 148 -23.77 -40.97 27.49
N LEU A 149 -22.49 -40.70 27.87
CA LEU A 149 -21.39 -41.64 28.24
C LEU A 149 -20.86 -42.60 27.14
N THR A 150 -19.58 -42.99 27.05
CA THR A 150 -18.36 -42.85 27.92
C THR A 150 -17.08 -42.70 27.05
N PRO A 151 -15.89 -42.37 27.60
CA PRO A 151 -14.69 -41.92 26.84
C PRO A 151 -13.67 -43.03 26.50
N ASP A 152 -12.68 -42.71 25.65
CA ASP A 152 -11.24 -42.88 25.94
C ASP A 152 -10.29 -42.30 24.85
N ALA A 153 -9.12 -41.83 25.31
CA ALA A 153 -7.84 -41.57 24.61
C ALA A 153 -7.74 -40.56 23.43
N ASP A 154 -7.26 -39.35 23.79
CA ASP A 154 -6.12 -38.64 23.16
C ASP A 154 -6.08 -38.33 21.65
N ALA A 155 -6.69 -37.21 21.27
CA ALA A 155 -6.14 -36.31 20.25
C ALA A 155 -6.56 -34.86 20.52
N GLU A 156 -5.61 -33.94 20.73
CA GLU A 156 -5.93 -32.53 20.91
C GLU A 156 -6.51 -31.92 19.62
N PRO A 157 -7.63 -31.17 19.69
CA PRO A 157 -8.04 -30.33 18.58
C PRO A 157 -7.15 -29.08 18.54
N GLU A 158 -6.13 -29.08 17.69
CA GLU A 158 -5.34 -27.88 17.38
C GLU A 158 -6.27 -26.69 17.10
N GLY A 159 -6.23 -25.71 18.00
CA GLY A 159 -6.91 -24.43 17.80
C GLY A 159 -6.30 -23.64 16.64
N ASP A 160 -7.02 -22.60 16.22
CA ASP A 160 -6.59 -21.64 15.18
C ASP A 160 -6.42 -22.28 13.78
N ARG A 161 -7.57 -22.57 13.13
CA ARG A 161 -7.67 -22.64 11.66
C ARG A 161 -7.16 -21.32 11.07
N LYS A 162 -5.85 -21.32 10.83
CA LYS A 162 -4.96 -20.25 10.36
C LYS A 162 -5.70 -19.05 9.78
N LYS A 163 -5.76 -17.98 10.58
CA LYS A 163 -5.96 -16.59 10.13
C LYS A 163 -5.32 -16.41 8.76
N GLN A 164 -6.13 -15.99 7.78
CA GLN A 164 -5.80 -15.79 6.37
C GLN A 164 -4.42 -15.14 6.22
N ARG A 165 -3.37 -15.98 6.05
CA ARG A 165 -1.99 -15.51 6.07
C ARG A 165 -1.77 -14.63 4.85
N PHE A 166 -1.01 -13.54 5.01
CA PHE A 166 -0.52 -12.76 3.87
C PHE A 166 0.45 -13.65 3.06
N SER A 167 -0.11 -14.44 2.14
CA SER A 167 0.69 -15.31 1.28
C SER A 167 1.42 -14.46 0.25
N LEU A 168 2.69 -14.21 0.55
CA LEU A 168 3.62 -13.46 -0.29
C LEU A 168 3.84 -14.24 -1.62
N ALA A 169 3.79 -15.56 -1.57
CA ALA A 169 3.75 -16.45 -2.74
C ALA A 169 2.54 -16.16 -3.66
N ARG A 170 1.30 -16.18 -3.16
CA ARG A 170 0.11 -15.86 -3.99
C ARG A 170 0.15 -14.44 -4.59
N LYS A 171 0.73 -13.47 -3.87
CA LYS A 171 0.91 -12.10 -4.40
C LYS A 171 2.00 -12.01 -5.47
N SER A 172 3.07 -12.77 -5.35
CA SER A 172 4.15 -12.79 -6.35
C SER A 172 3.71 -13.54 -7.60
N GLU A 173 3.03 -14.68 -7.47
CA GLU A 173 2.40 -15.38 -8.58
C GLU A 173 1.45 -14.45 -9.36
N ALA A 174 0.54 -13.75 -8.67
CA ALA A 174 -0.39 -12.81 -9.29
C ALA A 174 0.27 -11.63 -10.04
N LEU A 175 1.55 -11.32 -9.78
CA LEU A 175 2.30 -10.33 -10.57
C LEU A 175 2.75 -10.87 -11.94
N PHE A 176 2.90 -12.19 -12.07
CA PHE A 176 3.25 -12.86 -13.33
C PHE A 176 2.02 -13.38 -14.09
N SER A 177 0.95 -13.80 -13.40
CA SER A 177 -0.24 -14.40 -14.01
C SER A 177 -1.48 -13.50 -14.04
N GLY A 178 -1.55 -12.46 -13.22
CA GLY A 178 -2.76 -11.65 -12.98
C GLY A 178 -3.00 -10.46 -13.92
N GLY A 179 -2.49 -10.47 -15.16
CA GLY A 179 -2.67 -9.33 -16.08
C GLY A 179 -2.08 -9.52 -17.47
N SER A 180 -1.97 -8.41 -18.22
CA SER A 180 -1.27 -8.41 -19.52
C SER A 180 0.21 -8.78 -19.32
N PRO A 181 0.80 -9.64 -20.17
CA PRO A 181 2.18 -10.10 -20.02
C PRO A 181 3.21 -8.96 -20.12
N LEU A 182 2.82 -7.81 -20.66
CA LEU A 182 3.66 -6.61 -20.76
C LEU A 182 3.66 -5.73 -19.51
N ASN A 183 2.75 -5.95 -18.54
CA ASN A 183 2.61 -5.08 -17.37
C ASN A 183 3.85 -5.11 -16.47
N LEU A 184 4.40 -6.30 -16.19
CA LEU A 184 5.59 -6.45 -15.36
C LEU A 184 6.86 -5.88 -16.05
N PRO A 185 7.18 -6.23 -17.32
CA PRO A 185 8.24 -5.58 -18.09
C PRO A 185 8.12 -4.05 -18.13
N ALA A 186 6.92 -3.52 -18.40
CA ALA A 186 6.69 -2.09 -18.49
C ALA A 186 6.86 -1.38 -17.14
N ALA A 187 6.43 -1.99 -16.04
CA ALA A 187 6.62 -1.44 -14.69
C ALA A 187 8.11 -1.37 -14.30
N VAL A 188 8.89 -2.41 -14.62
CA VAL A 188 10.35 -2.43 -14.41
C VAL A 188 11.03 -1.38 -15.29
N PHE A 189 10.73 -1.36 -16.60
CA PHE A 189 11.26 -0.34 -17.51
C PHE A 189 10.94 1.10 -17.05
N ALA A 190 9.71 1.35 -16.60
CA ALA A 190 9.28 2.65 -16.09
C ALA A 190 10.02 3.03 -14.80
N GLY A 191 10.27 2.08 -13.89
CA GLY A 191 11.05 2.30 -12.69
C GLY A 191 12.52 2.65 -12.97
N ALA A 192 13.18 1.90 -13.87
CA ALA A 192 14.53 2.21 -14.34
C ALA A 192 14.60 3.59 -15.01
N SER A 193 13.62 3.91 -15.86
CA SER A 193 13.52 5.21 -16.53
C SER A 193 13.31 6.36 -15.54
N ALA A 194 12.46 6.17 -14.51
CA ALA A 194 12.22 7.15 -13.46
C ALA A 194 13.49 7.44 -12.64
N LEU A 195 14.29 6.42 -12.32
CA LEU A 195 15.61 6.60 -11.70
C LEU A 195 16.59 7.36 -12.61
N GLY A 196 16.56 7.10 -13.93
CA GLY A 196 17.33 7.85 -14.91
C GLY A 196 16.95 9.34 -14.97
N PHE A 197 15.65 9.66 -14.99
CA PHE A 197 15.18 11.05 -14.93
C PHE A 197 15.50 11.72 -13.59
N LEU A 198 15.36 11.00 -12.47
CA LEU A 198 15.73 11.54 -11.16
C LEU A 198 17.24 11.79 -11.06
N SER A 199 18.07 10.92 -11.64
CA SER A 199 19.52 11.12 -11.76
C SER A 199 19.87 12.37 -12.57
N TYR A 200 19.10 12.67 -13.61
CA TYR A 200 19.23 13.90 -14.38
C TYR A 200 18.88 15.14 -13.55
N ILE A 201 17.72 15.15 -12.89
CA ILE A 201 17.25 16.23 -12.00
C ILE A 201 18.26 16.52 -10.87
N VAL A 202 18.86 15.46 -10.32
CA VAL A 202 19.83 15.53 -9.22
C VAL A 202 21.27 15.85 -9.69
N GLY A 203 21.51 15.92 -11.00
CA GLY A 203 22.82 16.32 -11.56
C GLY A 203 23.90 15.23 -11.61
N ILE A 204 23.56 13.97 -11.28
CA ILE A 204 24.52 12.84 -11.20
C ILE A 204 24.46 11.87 -12.39
N HIS A 205 23.71 12.24 -13.43
CA HIS A 205 23.56 11.45 -14.66
C HIS A 205 24.88 11.28 -15.42
N SER A 206 25.67 12.36 -15.52
CA SER A 206 27.02 12.39 -16.11
C SER A 206 27.84 13.50 -15.48
N ALA A 207 29.05 13.19 -14.99
CA ALA A 207 30.01 14.17 -14.51
C ALA A 207 31.43 13.77 -14.91
N VAL A 208 32.26 14.76 -15.24
CA VAL A 208 33.69 14.54 -15.53
C VAL A 208 34.50 14.80 -14.26
N TYR A 209 35.27 13.81 -13.85
CA TYR A 209 36.21 13.88 -12.73
C TYR A 209 37.65 13.74 -13.25
N LEU A 210 38.52 14.71 -12.95
CA LEU A 210 39.96 14.52 -13.13
C LEU A 210 40.51 13.71 -11.96
N ARG A 211 41.01 12.51 -12.26
CA ARG A 211 41.83 11.73 -11.33
C ARG A 211 43.18 12.43 -11.12
N ALA A 212 43.85 12.12 -10.00
CA ALA A 212 45.20 12.58 -9.67
C ALA A 212 46.23 12.42 -10.83
N ASP A 213 46.03 11.44 -11.72
CA ASP A 213 46.87 11.18 -12.90
C ASP A 213 46.61 12.15 -14.08
N ASN A 214 45.85 13.23 -13.88
CA ASN A 214 45.30 14.13 -14.91
C ASN A 214 44.39 13.46 -15.97
N VAL A 215 44.04 12.19 -15.79
CA VAL A 215 43.07 11.49 -16.65
C VAL A 215 41.65 11.93 -16.26
N ALA A 216 40.96 12.56 -17.21
CA ALA A 216 39.53 12.82 -17.11
C ALA A 216 38.76 11.49 -17.24
N LYS A 217 38.00 11.13 -16.21
CA LYS A 217 37.10 9.98 -16.19
C LYS A 217 35.65 10.47 -16.12
N GLU A 218 34.82 9.96 -17.02
CA GLU A 218 33.38 10.14 -16.93
C GLU A 218 32.80 9.20 -15.86
N VAL A 219 32.08 9.78 -14.90
CA VAL A 219 31.46 9.09 -13.76
C VAL A 219 30.05 9.64 -13.62
N GLY A 220 29.06 8.78 -13.77
CA GLY A 220 27.65 9.15 -13.67
C GLY A 220 26.77 7.90 -13.76
N PHE A 221 25.49 8.06 -13.46
CA PHE A 221 24.52 6.97 -13.49
C PHE A 221 24.39 6.36 -14.90
N LEU A 222 24.50 7.18 -15.96
CA LEU A 222 24.49 6.70 -17.35
C LEU A 222 25.72 5.85 -17.69
N TRP A 223 26.86 6.16 -17.08
CA TRP A 223 28.13 5.46 -17.26
C TRP A 223 28.28 4.19 -16.41
N ALA A 224 27.22 3.77 -15.74
CA ALA A 224 27.16 2.54 -14.96
C ALA A 224 26.40 1.46 -15.78
N PRO A 225 27.10 0.51 -16.43
CA PRO A 225 26.46 -0.42 -17.39
C PRO A 225 25.41 -1.35 -16.75
N ASN A 226 25.55 -1.60 -15.44
CA ASN A 226 24.54 -2.30 -14.65
C ASN A 226 23.22 -1.52 -14.52
N TRP A 227 23.21 -0.20 -14.64
CA TRP A 227 21.98 0.59 -14.63
C TRP A 227 21.41 0.77 -16.03
N THR A 228 22.25 1.13 -17.01
CA THR A 228 21.81 1.42 -18.38
C THR A 228 21.53 0.20 -19.24
N PHE A 229 22.21 -0.94 -19.06
CA PHE A 229 21.92 -2.15 -19.84
C PHE A 229 21.11 -3.17 -19.04
N LEU A 230 21.53 -3.52 -17.81
CA LEU A 230 20.86 -4.58 -17.06
C LEU A 230 19.44 -4.17 -16.63
N PHE A 231 19.26 -3.06 -15.89
CA PHE A 231 17.93 -2.66 -15.40
C PHE A 231 17.02 -2.03 -16.46
N MET A 232 17.57 -1.31 -17.45
CA MET A 232 16.76 -0.64 -18.48
C MET A 232 16.40 -1.56 -19.66
N VAL A 233 17.23 -2.55 -20.02
CA VAL A 233 17.04 -3.35 -21.25
C VAL A 233 16.93 -4.84 -20.97
N LEU A 234 17.95 -5.45 -20.37
CA LEU A 234 18.03 -6.91 -20.21
C LEU A 234 16.96 -7.45 -19.25
N LEU A 235 16.69 -6.76 -18.15
CA LEU A 235 15.75 -7.22 -17.14
C LEU A 235 14.27 -7.08 -17.58
N PRO A 236 13.81 -5.97 -18.20
CA PRO A 236 12.49 -5.93 -18.84
C PRO A 236 12.33 -7.00 -19.93
N LEU A 237 13.35 -7.24 -20.76
CA LEU A 237 13.33 -8.29 -21.78
C LEU A 237 13.23 -9.68 -21.16
N PHE A 238 14.00 -9.96 -20.11
CA PHE A 238 13.91 -11.21 -19.34
C PHE A 238 12.49 -11.42 -18.79
N PHE A 239 11.88 -10.41 -18.18
CA PHE A 239 10.51 -10.53 -17.68
C PHE A 239 9.48 -10.71 -18.81
N ALA A 240 9.68 -10.12 -19.99
CA ALA A 240 8.79 -10.33 -21.12
C ALA A 240 8.85 -11.80 -21.58
N LEU A 241 10.05 -12.33 -21.77
CA LEU A 241 10.28 -13.73 -22.12
C LEU A 241 9.74 -14.70 -21.06
N VAL A 242 9.98 -14.45 -19.77
CA VAL A 242 9.46 -15.29 -18.67
C VAL A 242 7.94 -15.26 -18.63
N THR A 243 7.31 -14.09 -18.76
CA THR A 243 5.85 -13.97 -18.67
C THR A 243 5.16 -14.56 -19.91
N GLU A 244 5.76 -14.41 -21.10
CA GLU A 244 5.31 -15.07 -22.32
C GLU A 244 5.45 -16.60 -22.22
N LEU A 245 6.62 -17.11 -21.77
CA LEU A 245 6.87 -18.53 -21.56
C LEU A 245 5.92 -19.14 -20.51
N LEU A 246 5.64 -18.42 -19.41
CA LEU A 246 4.69 -18.85 -18.39
C LEU A 246 3.25 -18.85 -18.92
N SER A 247 2.87 -17.84 -19.72
CA SER A 247 1.57 -17.80 -20.42
C SER A 247 1.42 -18.97 -21.40
N PHE A 248 2.48 -19.30 -22.15
CA PHE A 248 2.50 -20.46 -23.06
C PHE A 248 2.39 -21.78 -22.28
N TRP A 249 3.19 -21.96 -21.23
CA TRP A 249 3.15 -23.18 -20.42
C TRP A 249 1.80 -23.39 -19.74
N THR A 250 1.19 -22.34 -19.18
CA THR A 250 -0.10 -22.44 -18.49
C THR A 250 -1.26 -22.70 -19.45
N LYS A 251 -1.29 -22.07 -20.63
CA LYS A 251 -2.42 -22.18 -21.58
C LYS A 251 -2.31 -23.33 -22.58
N GLU A 252 -1.11 -23.62 -23.08
CA GLU A 252 -0.90 -24.54 -24.21
C GLU A 252 0.02 -25.71 -23.85
N GLY A 253 1.11 -25.46 -23.13
CA GLY A 253 2.09 -26.48 -22.74
C GLY A 253 1.48 -27.56 -21.84
N ARG A 254 0.76 -27.15 -20.78
CA ARG A 254 0.03 -28.06 -19.89
C ARG A 254 -0.99 -28.91 -20.65
N VAL A 255 -1.85 -28.28 -21.46
CA VAL A 255 -2.89 -28.99 -22.24
C VAL A 255 -2.27 -30.03 -23.20
N ARG A 256 -1.14 -29.71 -23.85
CA ARG A 256 -0.47 -30.66 -24.75
C ARG A 256 0.22 -31.83 -24.05
N LEU A 257 0.72 -31.66 -22.82
CA LEU A 257 1.21 -32.79 -22.01
C LEU A 257 0.06 -33.62 -21.40
N TRP A 258 -0.99 -32.95 -20.91
CA TRP A 258 -2.08 -33.57 -20.17
C TRP A 258 -3.15 -34.20 -21.08
N ALA A 259 -3.14 -33.89 -22.37
CA ALA A 259 -3.86 -34.68 -23.39
C ALA A 259 -3.44 -36.16 -23.43
N TRP A 260 -2.35 -36.54 -22.75
CA TRP A 260 -1.92 -37.93 -22.57
C TRP A 260 -2.31 -38.56 -21.22
N ASN A 261 -2.73 -37.77 -20.23
CA ASN A 261 -3.08 -38.27 -18.90
C ASN A 261 -4.32 -37.54 -18.35
N ASP A 262 -5.47 -38.20 -18.45
CA ASP A 262 -6.78 -37.68 -18.05
C ASP A 262 -6.88 -37.48 -16.53
N THR A 263 -6.94 -36.24 -16.05
CA THR A 263 -7.47 -35.94 -14.71
C THR A 263 -7.81 -34.46 -14.46
N THR A 264 -8.94 -34.24 -13.79
CA THR A 264 -9.53 -32.94 -13.43
C THR A 264 -8.90 -32.28 -12.18
N THR A 265 -7.61 -32.50 -11.93
CA THR A 265 -6.89 -32.08 -10.71
C THR A 265 -5.68 -31.20 -11.05
N SER A 266 -5.93 -29.95 -11.49
CA SER A 266 -4.85 -29.05 -11.98
C SER A 266 -4.67 -27.73 -11.23
N GLU A 267 -5.73 -27.11 -10.68
CA GLU A 267 -5.61 -25.74 -10.12
C GLU A 267 -5.42 -25.74 -8.60
N ASP A 268 -6.24 -26.48 -7.85
CA ASP A 268 -6.14 -26.56 -6.38
C ASP A 268 -4.83 -27.20 -5.90
N ASP A 269 -4.30 -28.19 -6.62
CA ASP A 269 -3.02 -28.82 -6.31
C ASP A 269 -1.82 -27.91 -6.60
N TRP A 270 -1.91 -27.10 -7.66
CA TRP A 270 -0.92 -26.06 -7.95
C TRP A 270 -0.91 -24.99 -6.86
N ALA A 271 -2.09 -24.47 -6.47
CA ALA A 271 -2.21 -23.49 -5.39
C ALA A 271 -1.70 -24.04 -4.04
N ARG A 272 -1.94 -25.33 -3.75
CA ARG A 272 -1.36 -26.03 -2.58
C ARG A 272 0.16 -26.13 -2.65
N ASN A 273 0.75 -26.45 -3.82
CA ASN A 273 2.21 -26.58 -3.98
C ASN A 273 2.93 -25.21 -3.86
N VAL A 274 2.34 -24.15 -4.43
CA VAL A 274 2.81 -22.77 -4.27
C VAL A 274 2.77 -22.34 -2.80
N GLU A 275 1.72 -22.72 -2.05
CA GLU A 275 1.62 -22.41 -0.63
C GLU A 275 2.56 -23.25 0.25
N ALA A 276 2.86 -24.51 -0.15
CA ALA A 276 3.88 -25.33 0.49
C ALA A 276 5.30 -24.73 0.34
N SER A 277 5.60 -24.13 -0.80
CA SER A 277 6.89 -23.44 -1.07
C SER A 277 7.00 -22.02 -0.45
N SER A 278 5.99 -21.54 0.26
CA SER A 278 5.91 -20.15 0.77
C SER A 278 7.10 -19.70 1.65
N SER A 279 7.76 -20.63 2.33
CA SER A 279 9.00 -20.36 3.08
C SER A 279 10.16 -19.92 2.18
N SER A 280 10.31 -20.52 1.00
CA SER A 280 11.35 -20.17 0.02
C SER A 280 11.12 -18.77 -0.55
N TYR A 281 9.88 -18.40 -0.86
CA TYR A 281 9.51 -17.04 -1.30
C TYR A 281 9.89 -15.99 -0.24
N TRP A 282 9.61 -16.27 1.04
CA TRP A 282 10.01 -15.40 2.15
C TRP A 282 11.53 -15.34 2.36
N ALA A 283 12.24 -16.47 2.24
CA ALA A 283 13.69 -16.49 2.34
C ALA A 283 14.35 -15.66 1.23
N VAL A 284 13.92 -15.83 -0.03
CA VAL A 284 14.40 -15.06 -1.18
C VAL A 284 14.08 -13.57 -1.02
N PHE A 285 12.88 -13.21 -0.54
CA PHE A 285 12.51 -11.82 -0.23
C PHE A 285 13.44 -11.19 0.81
N LEU A 286 13.65 -11.87 1.95
CA LEU A 286 14.51 -11.38 3.02
C LEU A 286 15.97 -11.26 2.57
N ILE A 287 16.49 -12.24 1.82
CA ILE A 287 17.85 -12.19 1.28
C ILE A 287 18.01 -11.01 0.32
N CYS A 288 17.07 -10.81 -0.62
CA CYS A 288 17.13 -9.69 -1.56
C CYS A 288 17.07 -8.34 -0.83
N VAL A 289 16.06 -8.13 0.03
CA VAL A 289 15.84 -6.84 0.68
C VAL A 289 16.92 -6.52 1.70
N LEU A 290 17.33 -7.47 2.54
CA LEU A 290 18.32 -7.22 3.60
C LEU A 290 19.75 -7.21 3.06
N PHE A 291 20.16 -8.22 2.28
CA PHE A 291 21.56 -8.31 1.84
C PHE A 291 21.83 -7.46 0.61
N ALA A 292 21.13 -7.69 -0.51
CA ALA A 292 21.36 -6.95 -1.74
C ALA A 292 20.84 -5.49 -1.67
N GLY A 293 19.78 -5.24 -0.90
CA GLY A 293 19.28 -3.90 -0.61
C GLY A 293 20.05 -3.22 0.52
N VAL A 294 19.65 -3.48 1.77
CA VAL A 294 20.03 -2.70 2.95
C VAL A 294 21.53 -2.78 3.27
N PHE A 295 22.09 -3.97 3.47
CA PHE A 295 23.50 -4.11 3.86
C PHE A 295 24.45 -3.64 2.74
N GLN A 296 24.16 -3.96 1.48
CA GLN A 296 24.97 -3.49 0.36
C GLN A 296 24.90 -1.97 0.20
N TRP A 297 23.73 -1.33 0.38
CA TRP A 297 23.60 0.12 0.40
C TRP A 297 24.38 0.76 1.55
N ILE A 298 24.28 0.19 2.76
CA ILE A 298 24.99 0.69 3.94
C ILE A 298 26.50 0.68 3.71
N GLY A 299 27.06 -0.45 3.28
CA GLY A 299 28.51 -0.61 3.08
C GLY A 299 29.07 0.13 1.86
N VAL A 300 28.35 0.15 0.72
CA VAL A 300 28.86 0.70 -0.55
C VAL A 300 28.54 2.18 -0.74
N CYS A 301 27.50 2.71 -0.08
CA CYS A 301 27.08 4.10 -0.24
C CYS A 301 27.02 4.87 1.09
N LEU A 302 26.26 4.39 2.09
CA LEU A 302 25.97 5.18 3.29
C LEU A 302 27.23 5.48 4.11
N ILE A 303 28.02 4.45 4.45
CA ILE A 303 29.24 4.62 5.26
C ILE A 303 30.24 5.54 4.53
N PRO A 304 30.61 5.32 3.26
CA PRO A 304 31.46 6.25 2.50
C PRO A 304 30.96 7.69 2.47
N LEU A 305 29.65 7.91 2.32
CA LEU A 305 29.03 9.24 2.26
C LEU A 305 29.01 9.96 3.61
N LEU A 306 29.00 9.23 4.73
CA LEU A 306 29.00 9.81 6.08
C LEU A 306 30.41 10.03 6.64
N GLU A 307 31.31 9.07 6.44
CA GLU A 307 32.66 9.09 7.04
C GLU A 307 33.69 9.83 6.16
N GLY A 308 33.39 10.03 4.87
CA GLY A 308 34.20 10.85 3.97
C GLY A 308 35.40 10.11 3.40
N GLY A 309 35.15 9.09 2.57
CA GLY A 309 36.19 8.36 1.84
C GLY A 309 35.79 6.92 1.53
N ALA A 310 36.45 6.33 0.54
CA ALA A 310 36.35 4.91 0.25
C ALA A 310 37.63 4.41 -0.41
N ASP A 311 38.07 3.20 -0.06
CA ASP A 311 39.07 2.45 -0.85
C ASP A 311 38.54 2.02 -2.23
N TYR A 312 37.25 2.22 -2.49
CA TYR A 312 36.60 1.95 -3.77
C TYR A 312 36.67 3.14 -4.72
N ALA A 313 36.91 2.85 -6.01
CA ALA A 313 36.91 3.87 -7.05
C ALA A 313 35.62 4.69 -7.08
N THR A 314 35.75 6.02 -7.17
CA THR A 314 34.62 6.97 -7.18
C THR A 314 33.53 6.55 -8.15
N SER A 315 32.31 6.45 -7.63
CA SER A 315 31.10 6.05 -8.35
C SER A 315 30.09 7.19 -8.35
N TRP A 316 29.00 7.05 -9.13
CA TRP A 316 27.90 8.02 -9.12
C TRP A 316 27.25 8.17 -7.73
N GLY A 317 27.29 7.12 -6.90
CA GLY A 317 26.78 7.15 -5.52
C GLY A 317 27.70 7.82 -4.51
N THR A 318 28.99 7.98 -4.82
CA THR A 318 29.99 8.66 -3.95
C THR A 318 30.49 9.99 -4.54
N LEU A 319 29.90 10.44 -5.65
CA LEU A 319 30.27 11.67 -6.36
C LEU A 319 30.14 12.93 -5.47
N ALA A 320 29.20 12.94 -4.51
CA ALA A 320 28.99 14.03 -3.56
C ALA A 320 30.23 14.36 -2.71
N ILE A 321 31.08 13.36 -2.42
CA ILE A 321 32.31 13.52 -1.62
C ILE A 321 33.36 14.31 -2.41
N VAL A 322 33.39 14.12 -3.73
CA VAL A 322 34.43 14.64 -4.63
C VAL A 322 34.00 15.93 -5.35
N ARG A 323 32.68 16.10 -5.57
CA ARG A 323 32.07 17.27 -6.21
C ARG A 323 30.81 17.71 -5.45
N PRO A 324 30.94 18.22 -4.20
CA PRO A 324 29.81 18.72 -3.42
C PRO A 324 29.08 19.89 -4.10
N GLU A 325 29.77 20.61 -5.00
CA GLU A 325 29.24 21.62 -5.94
C GLU A 325 28.07 21.11 -6.81
N VAL A 326 28.03 19.80 -7.10
CA VAL A 326 27.05 19.20 -8.03
C VAL A 326 25.87 18.58 -7.29
N ILE A 327 26.13 17.94 -6.15
CA ILE A 327 25.12 17.27 -5.35
C ILE A 327 25.54 17.26 -3.87
N SER A 328 24.59 17.59 -2.98
CA SER A 328 24.82 17.50 -1.54
C SER A 328 24.75 16.05 -1.02
N VAL A 329 25.54 15.76 0.01
CA VAL A 329 25.60 14.43 0.64
C VAL A 329 24.21 13.87 1.02
N PRO A 330 23.28 14.62 1.64
CA PRO A 330 21.95 14.09 1.97
C PRO A 330 21.12 13.68 0.74
N VAL A 331 21.23 14.41 -0.37
CA VAL A 331 20.52 14.08 -1.62
C VAL A 331 21.14 12.83 -2.27
N SER A 332 22.46 12.67 -2.17
CA SER A 332 23.17 11.46 -2.62
C SER A 332 22.78 10.23 -1.82
N ILE A 333 22.66 10.36 -0.49
CA ILE A 333 22.14 9.31 0.40
C ILE A 333 20.71 8.91 0.01
N ALA A 334 19.81 9.89 -0.19
CA ALA A 334 18.42 9.62 -0.57
C ALA A 334 18.30 8.95 -1.96
N PHE A 335 19.05 9.42 -2.96
CA PHE A 335 19.05 8.83 -4.30
C PHE A 335 19.62 7.41 -4.31
N THR A 336 20.75 7.18 -3.64
CA THR A 336 21.35 5.84 -3.55
C THR A 336 20.43 4.87 -2.80
N ALA A 337 19.75 5.30 -1.74
CA ALA A 337 18.78 4.47 -1.02
C ALA A 337 17.63 4.03 -1.94
N LEU A 338 17.06 4.96 -2.72
CA LEU A 338 15.99 4.68 -3.68
C LEU A 338 16.44 3.71 -4.78
N ALA A 339 17.65 3.92 -5.31
CA ALA A 339 18.24 3.04 -6.32
C ALA A 339 18.43 1.62 -5.78
N TYR A 340 19.05 1.44 -4.61
CA TYR A 340 19.27 0.12 -4.00
C TYR A 340 17.96 -0.57 -3.60
N PHE A 341 16.94 0.17 -3.18
CA PHE A 341 15.60 -0.37 -2.94
C PHE A 341 14.94 -0.88 -4.24
N TYR A 342 15.03 -0.12 -5.33
CA TYR A 342 14.56 -0.59 -6.64
C TYR A 342 15.35 -1.83 -7.13
N MET A 343 16.68 -1.84 -6.92
CA MET A 343 17.56 -2.96 -7.25
C MET A 343 17.15 -4.25 -6.52
N CYS A 344 16.88 -4.18 -5.22
CA CYS A 344 16.51 -5.37 -4.45
C CYS A 344 15.12 -5.91 -4.80
N LEU A 345 14.16 -5.03 -5.14
CA LEU A 345 12.88 -5.45 -5.71
C LEU A 345 13.04 -6.13 -7.07
N CYS A 346 13.93 -5.61 -7.92
CA CYS A 346 14.24 -6.19 -9.23
C CYS A 346 14.90 -7.58 -9.12
N PHE A 347 15.88 -7.75 -8.22
CA PHE A 347 16.49 -9.06 -7.97
C PHE A 347 15.52 -10.05 -7.33
N TYR A 348 14.63 -9.58 -6.45
CA TYR A 348 13.56 -10.40 -5.92
C TYR A 348 12.67 -10.95 -7.04
N LEU A 349 12.17 -10.08 -7.92
CA LEU A 349 11.36 -10.47 -9.09
C LEU A 349 12.13 -11.39 -10.05
N PHE A 350 13.43 -11.17 -10.27
CA PHE A 350 14.26 -12.00 -11.13
C PHE A 350 14.35 -13.45 -10.60
N LEU A 351 14.65 -13.60 -9.31
CA LEU A 351 14.70 -14.92 -8.66
C LEU A 351 13.33 -15.59 -8.66
N LEU A 352 12.25 -14.85 -8.40
CA LEU A 352 10.88 -15.38 -8.50
C LEU A 352 10.57 -15.95 -9.89
N GLY A 353 10.87 -15.19 -10.95
CA GLY A 353 10.67 -15.64 -12.33
C GLY A 353 11.45 -16.92 -12.66
N SER A 354 12.54 -17.18 -11.94
CA SER A 354 13.33 -18.41 -12.04
C SER A 354 12.71 -19.56 -11.24
N PHE A 355 12.21 -19.30 -10.03
CA PHE A 355 11.54 -20.32 -9.19
C PHE A 355 10.18 -20.78 -9.72
N CYS A 356 9.42 -19.91 -10.41
CA CYS A 356 8.17 -20.30 -11.06
C CYS A 356 8.35 -21.26 -12.26
N TYR A 357 9.59 -21.52 -12.70
CA TYR A 357 9.91 -22.40 -13.82
C TYR A 357 10.29 -23.84 -13.42
N THR A 358 10.72 -24.06 -12.17
CA THR A 358 11.02 -25.40 -11.64
C THR A 358 9.76 -26.06 -11.07
N PRO A 359 9.25 -27.15 -11.67
CA PRO A 359 8.11 -27.91 -11.15
C PRO A 359 8.45 -28.75 -9.91
#